data_AF-A0A7X8QM06-F1
#
_entry.id   AF-A0A7X8QM06-F1
#
_cell.length_a   1.000
_cell.length_b   1.000
_cell.length_c   1.000
_cell.angle_alpha   90.00
_cell.angle_beta   90.00
_cell.angle_gamma   90.00
#
_symmetry.space_group_name_H-M   'P 1'
#
loop_
_entity.id
_entity.type
_entity.pdbx_description
1 polymer ?
#
loop_
_entity_poly.entity_id
_entity_poly.type
_entity_poly.pdbx_seq_one_letter_code
_entity_poly.pdbx_strand_id
1 'polypeptide(L)'
;MDKAIWKVLAFMLCAVLMFLFPLMTVLDKQDDIAYNIVLAECNRFVDACRDTGYITPEMYSEFTDRIESTGNTYSIKMSHINRSVSPVYKQVSGVLTFTGEYEITHVNYGEYDILGVLYPDNSTLSVHDKSRRYEMGMGDLLFVEVQNKGKTMATAIRDMILFRDTNSPSIFVRSGGMVRNEAY
;
A
#
# COMPACT_ATOMS: atom_id res chain seq x y z
N MET A 1 53.54 -27.07 8.98
CA MET A 1 52.33 -27.35 8.16
C MET A 1 51.20 -26.37 8.45
N ASP A 2 51.09 -25.82 9.66
CA ASP A 2 50.02 -24.91 10.10
C ASP A 2 49.84 -23.65 9.24
N LYS A 3 50.94 -23.06 8.77
CA LYS A 3 50.89 -21.88 7.90
C LYS A 3 50.26 -22.15 6.53
N ALA A 4 50.34 -23.39 6.03
CA ALA A 4 49.74 -23.75 4.74
C ALA A 4 48.22 -23.89 4.87
N ILE A 5 47.74 -24.49 5.96
CA ILE A 5 46.31 -24.64 6.26
C ILE A 5 45.64 -23.26 6.42
N TRP A 6 46.28 -22.35 7.16
CA TRP A 6 45.76 -20.98 7.33
C TRP A 6 45.71 -20.21 6.00
N LYS A 7 46.70 -20.39 5.12
CA LYS A 7 46.72 -19.77 3.79
C LYS A 7 45.61 -20.31 2.89
N VAL A 8 45.38 -21.63 2.90
CA VAL A 8 44.30 -22.28 2.14
C VAL A 8 42.93 -21.81 2.66
N LEU A 9 42.76 -21.73 3.98
CA LEU A 9 41.54 -21.21 4.60
C LEU A 9 41.30 -19.74 4.27
N ALA A 10 42.33 -18.90 4.34
CA ALA A 10 42.24 -17.48 3.98
C ALA A 10 41.88 -17.30 2.49
N PHE A 11 42.45 -18.13 1.61
CA PHE A 11 42.11 -18.11 0.18
C PHE A 11 40.64 -18.51 -0.07
N MET A 12 40.17 -19.58 0.58
CA MET A 12 38.77 -20.00 0.51
C MET A 12 37.83 -18.89 1.01
N LEU A 13 38.14 -18.28 2.15
CA LEU A 13 37.34 -17.18 2.70
C LEU A 13 37.30 -15.98 1.75
N CYS A 14 38.43 -15.63 1.15
CA CYS A 14 38.50 -14.54 0.18
C CYS A 14 37.64 -14.83 -1.08
N ALA A 15 37.66 -16.07 -1.57
CA ALA A 15 36.80 -16.49 -2.69
C ALA A 15 35.31 -16.38 -2.34
N VAL A 16 34.91 -16.77 -1.12
CA VAL A 16 33.53 -16.62 -0.64
C VAL A 16 33.14 -15.14 -0.54
N LEU A 17 34.00 -14.29 0.03
CA LEU A 17 33.73 -12.85 0.14
C LEU A 17 33.59 -12.17 -1.22
N MET A 18 34.41 -12.57 -2.20
CA MET A 18 34.30 -12.09 -3.58
C MET A 18 32.96 -12.45 -4.25
N PHE A 19 32.27 -13.50 -3.79
CA PHE A 19 30.94 -13.87 -4.28
C PHE A 19 29.82 -13.18 -3.47
N LEU A 20 29.98 -13.08 -2.15
CA LEU A 20 28.96 -12.47 -1.28
C LEU A 20 28.75 -10.98 -1.55
N PHE A 21 29.81 -10.23 -1.82
CA PHE A 21 29.72 -8.79 -2.08
C PHE A 21 28.87 -8.44 -3.33
N PRO A 22 29.14 -9.00 -4.53
CA PRO A 22 28.30 -8.74 -5.70
C PRO A 22 26.88 -9.30 -5.53
N LEU A 23 26.72 -10.44 -4.83
CA LEU A 23 25.39 -10.97 -4.53
C LEU A 23 24.55 -9.99 -3.70
N MET A 24 25.10 -9.43 -2.61
CA MET A 24 24.41 -8.41 -1.82
C MET A 24 24.03 -7.20 -2.67
N THR A 25 24.95 -6.71 -3.50
CA THR A 25 24.71 -5.55 -4.36
C THR A 25 23.57 -5.79 -5.36
N VAL A 26 23.45 -7.01 -5.91
CA VAL A 26 22.35 -7.36 -6.82
C VAL A 26 21.03 -7.44 -6.06
N LEU A 27 21.02 -7.99 -4.85
CA LEU A 27 19.82 -8.09 -4.03
C LEU A 27 19.32 -6.72 -3.56
N ASP A 28 20.22 -5.82 -3.14
CA ASP A 28 19.86 -4.44 -2.78
C ASP A 28 19.23 -3.72 -3.99
N LYS A 29 19.78 -3.90 -5.19
CA LYS A 29 19.19 -3.36 -6.43
C LYS A 29 17.83 -3.96 -6.76
N GLN A 30 17.62 -5.24 -6.48
CA GLN A 30 16.31 -5.86 -6.66
C GLN A 30 15.27 -5.25 -5.71
N ASP A 31 15.64 -5.00 -4.46
CA ASP A 31 14.77 -4.32 -3.48
C ASP A 31 14.45 -2.87 -3.93
N ASP A 32 15.44 -2.12 -4.43
CA ASP A 32 15.22 -0.76 -4.98
C ASP A 32 14.28 -0.77 -6.21
N ILE A 33 14.43 -1.74 -7.11
CA ILE A 33 13.53 -1.89 -8.26
C ILE A 33 12.12 -2.22 -7.79
N ALA A 34 11.97 -3.16 -6.84
CA ALA A 34 10.68 -3.51 -6.26
C ALA A 34 10.01 -2.31 -5.60
N TYR A 35 10.76 -1.51 -4.83
CA TYR A 35 10.26 -0.27 -4.24
C TYR A 35 9.71 0.69 -5.30
N ASN A 36 10.46 0.93 -6.38
CA ASN A 36 10.03 1.85 -7.44
C ASN A 36 8.80 1.34 -8.20
N ILE A 37 8.70 0.04 -8.45
CA ILE A 37 7.51 -0.57 -9.07
C ILE A 37 6.29 -0.39 -8.15
N VAL A 38 6.42 -0.72 -6.85
CA VAL A 38 5.33 -0.56 -5.89
C VAL A 38 4.91 0.90 -5.76
N LEU A 39 5.87 1.84 -5.75
CA LEU A 39 5.59 3.28 -5.73
C LEU A 39 4.83 3.74 -6.97
N ALA A 40 5.28 3.33 -8.16
CA ALA A 40 4.62 3.68 -9.41
C ALA A 40 3.20 3.11 -9.48
N GLU A 41 3.02 1.84 -9.11
CA GLU A 41 1.72 1.17 -9.14
C GLU A 41 0.76 1.68 -8.07
N CYS A 42 1.26 2.03 -6.89
CA CYS A 42 0.48 2.66 -5.83
C CYS A 42 -0.01 4.05 -6.26
N ASN A 43 0.85 4.87 -6.86
CA ASN A 43 0.45 6.17 -7.41
C ASN A 43 -0.58 6.00 -8.53
N ARG A 44 -0.35 5.07 -9.46
CA ARG A 44 -1.29 4.79 -10.56
C ARG A 44 -2.66 4.37 -10.04
N PHE A 45 -2.70 3.49 -9.04
CA PHE A 45 -3.96 3.05 -8.41
C PHE A 45 -4.67 4.21 -7.72
N VAL A 46 -3.95 4.99 -6.90
CA VAL A 46 -4.50 6.14 -6.18
C VAL A 46 -5.02 7.20 -7.14
N ASP A 47 -4.26 7.55 -8.19
CA ASP A 47 -4.66 8.55 -9.17
C ASP A 47 -5.88 8.07 -9.96
N ALA A 48 -5.93 6.81 -10.39
CA ALA A 48 -7.11 6.24 -11.04
C ALA A 48 -8.35 6.31 -10.13
N CYS A 49 -8.22 5.97 -8.85
CA CYS A 49 -9.33 6.06 -7.88
C CYS A 49 -9.77 7.51 -7.63
N ARG A 50 -8.83 8.46 -7.62
CA ARG A 50 -9.11 9.89 -7.41
C ARG A 50 -9.77 10.55 -8.61
N ASP A 51 -9.37 10.16 -9.81
CA ASP A 51 -9.90 10.70 -11.06
C ASP A 51 -11.28 10.12 -11.34
N THR A 52 -11.49 8.82 -11.10
CA THR A 52 -12.79 8.15 -11.30
C THR A 52 -13.80 8.38 -10.18
N GLY A 53 -13.33 8.64 -8.96
CA GLY A 53 -14.21 8.77 -7.79
C GLY A 53 -14.80 7.45 -7.30
N TYR A 54 -14.28 6.30 -7.74
CA TYR A 54 -14.70 5.01 -7.21
C TYR A 54 -13.57 3.98 -7.23
N ILE A 55 -13.71 2.92 -6.45
CA ILE A 55 -12.82 1.75 -6.43
C ILE A 55 -13.62 0.55 -6.93
N THR A 56 -13.06 -0.21 -7.88
CA THR A 56 -13.65 -1.46 -8.39
C THR A 56 -12.81 -2.66 -8.00
N PRO A 57 -13.39 -3.88 -7.94
CA PRO A 57 -12.65 -5.07 -7.61
C PRO A 57 -11.55 -5.39 -8.63
N GLU A 58 -11.78 -5.04 -9.91
CA GLU A 58 -10.79 -5.18 -10.97
C GLU A 58 -9.57 -4.28 -10.77
N MET A 59 -9.79 -2.98 -10.47
CA MET A 59 -8.67 -2.06 -10.20
C MET A 59 -7.83 -2.51 -8.99
N TYR A 60 -8.48 -3.01 -7.93
CA TYR A 60 -7.79 -3.51 -6.75
C TYR A 60 -7.04 -4.84 -7.02
N SER A 61 -7.65 -5.76 -7.77
CA SER A 61 -7.00 -7.03 -8.16
C SER A 61 -5.79 -6.75 -9.05
N GLU A 62 -5.94 -5.92 -10.07
CA GLU A 62 -4.86 -5.58 -11.01
C GLU A 62 -3.71 -4.87 -10.28
N PHE A 63 -4.02 -4.01 -9.30
CA PHE A 63 -3.02 -3.40 -8.43
C PHE A 63 -2.28 -4.43 -7.59
N THR A 64 -3.00 -5.33 -6.93
CA THR A 64 -2.42 -6.41 -6.10
C THR A 64 -1.52 -7.33 -6.94
N ASP A 65 -2.00 -7.77 -8.11
CA ASP A 65 -1.26 -8.65 -9.00
C ASP A 65 0.06 -8.01 -9.49
N ARG A 66 0.02 -6.70 -9.80
CA ARG A 66 1.21 -5.97 -10.26
C ARG A 66 2.24 -5.79 -9.16
N ILE A 67 1.84 -5.47 -7.92
CA ILE A 67 2.81 -5.36 -6.83
C ILE A 67 3.38 -6.72 -6.44
N GLU A 68 2.57 -7.78 -6.43
CA GLU A 68 3.01 -9.15 -6.11
C GLU A 68 3.93 -9.74 -7.19
N SER A 69 3.86 -9.25 -8.44
CA SER A 69 4.77 -9.64 -9.52
C SER A 69 6.25 -9.34 -9.23
N THR A 70 6.54 -8.48 -8.24
CA THR A 70 7.90 -8.21 -7.77
C THR A 70 8.52 -9.37 -6.99
N GLY A 71 7.75 -10.41 -6.67
CA GLY A 71 8.20 -11.59 -5.93
C GLY A 71 8.19 -11.44 -4.41
N ASN A 72 7.69 -10.32 -3.89
CA ASN A 72 7.46 -10.10 -2.47
C ASN A 72 5.97 -10.11 -2.16
N THR A 73 5.62 -10.51 -0.94
CA THR A 73 4.25 -10.35 -0.43
C THR A 73 4.10 -8.97 0.21
N TYR A 74 2.96 -8.33 0.01
CA TYR A 74 2.66 -7.02 0.57
C TYR A 74 1.41 -7.06 1.47
N SER A 75 1.35 -6.12 2.40
CA SER A 75 0.15 -5.75 3.13
C SER A 75 -0.21 -4.34 2.70
N ILE A 76 -1.39 -4.21 2.13
CA ILE A 76 -1.98 -2.95 1.70
C ILE A 76 -2.84 -2.45 2.85
N LYS A 77 -2.88 -1.15 3.09
CA LYS A 77 -3.82 -0.47 3.97
C LYS A 77 -4.44 0.70 3.23
N MET A 78 -5.75 0.79 3.29
CA MET A 78 -6.51 1.87 2.64
C MET A 78 -7.28 2.65 3.70
N SER A 79 -7.34 3.97 3.54
CA SER A 79 -8.18 4.84 4.34
C SER A 79 -8.82 5.89 3.46
N HIS A 80 -10.14 6.03 3.60
CA HIS A 80 -10.94 7.04 2.93
C HIS A 80 -11.52 7.99 3.97
N ILE A 81 -11.29 9.29 3.80
CA ILE A 81 -11.86 10.34 4.66
C ILE A 81 -12.93 11.06 3.87
N ASN A 82 -14.17 10.78 4.21
CA ASN A 82 -15.33 11.47 3.66
C ASN A 82 -15.54 12.79 4.40
N ARG A 83 -15.67 13.89 3.65
CA ARG A 83 -15.96 15.22 4.19
C ARG A 83 -17.41 15.60 3.92
N SER A 84 -18.25 15.52 4.93
CA SER A 84 -19.66 15.96 4.86
C SER A 84 -19.83 17.35 5.44
N VAL A 85 -20.61 18.20 4.77
CA VAL A 85 -20.98 19.54 5.22
C VAL A 85 -22.47 19.57 5.53
N SER A 86 -22.82 19.70 6.80
CA SER A 86 -24.21 19.71 7.27
C SER A 86 -24.59 21.09 7.77
N PRO A 87 -25.75 21.65 7.35
CA PRO A 87 -26.25 22.90 7.90
C PRO A 87 -26.66 22.75 9.36
N VAL A 88 -26.22 23.67 10.21
CA VAL A 88 -26.61 23.67 11.63
C VAL A 88 -27.98 24.33 11.78
N TYR A 89 -28.89 23.63 12.46
CA TYR A 89 -30.22 24.16 12.81
C TYR A 89 -30.31 24.38 14.31
N LYS A 90 -30.80 25.54 14.74
CA LYS A 90 -31.16 25.79 16.14
C LYS A 90 -32.68 25.73 16.27
N GLN A 91 -33.14 25.02 17.29
CA GLN A 91 -34.55 24.96 17.62
C GLN A 91 -34.91 26.16 18.47
N VAL A 92 -35.65 27.11 17.91
CA VAL A 92 -36.20 28.26 18.66
C VAL A 92 -37.71 28.12 18.64
N SER A 93 -38.30 27.92 19.82
CA SER A 93 -39.76 27.82 19.99
C SER A 93 -40.43 26.72 19.14
N GLY A 94 -39.77 25.57 18.97
CA GLY A 94 -40.32 24.41 18.25
C GLY A 94 -40.17 24.45 16.71
N VAL A 95 -39.61 25.53 16.16
CA VAL A 95 -39.29 25.65 14.72
C VAL A 95 -37.78 25.49 14.54
N LEU A 96 -37.38 24.66 13.57
CA LEU A 96 -35.98 24.51 13.17
C LEU A 96 -35.60 25.69 12.27
N THR A 97 -34.77 26.59 12.80
CA THR A 97 -34.27 27.75 12.04
C THR A 97 -32.81 27.50 11.68
N PHE A 98 -32.49 27.64 10.40
CA PHE A 98 -31.11 27.55 9.92
C PHE A 98 -30.27 28.68 10.54
N THR A 99 -29.12 28.36 11.13
CA THR A 99 -28.30 29.33 11.87
C THR A 99 -27.35 30.13 10.98
N GLY A 100 -27.23 29.79 9.70
CA GLY A 100 -26.19 30.34 8.83
C GLY A 100 -24.82 29.66 8.99
N GLU A 101 -24.71 28.68 9.88
CA GLU A 101 -23.47 27.96 10.17
C GLU A 101 -23.49 26.58 9.51
N TYR A 102 -22.33 26.14 9.04
CA TYR A 102 -22.12 24.81 8.46
C TYR A 102 -21.12 24.04 9.33
N GLU A 103 -21.48 22.82 9.70
CA GLU A 103 -20.59 21.90 10.40
C GLU A 103 -19.92 20.97 9.38
N ILE A 104 -18.60 20.82 9.49
CA ILE A 104 -17.82 19.91 8.66
C ILE A 104 -17.51 18.67 9.48
N THR A 105 -18.10 17.53 9.11
CA THR A 105 -17.81 16.24 9.72
C THR A 105 -16.87 15.45 8.82
N HIS A 106 -15.87 14.82 9.43
CA HIS A 106 -14.96 13.89 8.75
C HIS A 106 -15.27 12.48 9.21
N VAL A 107 -15.64 11.60 8.28
CA VAL A 107 -15.87 10.18 8.55
C VAL A 107 -14.71 9.40 7.93
N ASN A 108 -14.00 8.61 8.75
CA ASN A 108 -12.93 7.75 8.28
C ASN A 108 -13.48 6.35 8.03
N TYR A 109 -13.31 5.86 6.80
CA TYR A 109 -13.56 4.49 6.40
C TYR A 109 -12.23 3.77 6.25
N GLY A 110 -12.12 2.62 6.90
CA GLY A 110 -10.94 1.79 6.86
C GLY A 110 -10.94 0.84 5.67
N GLU A 111 -9.82 0.13 5.51
CA GLU A 111 -9.64 -0.91 4.50
C GLU A 111 -10.74 -1.98 4.55
N TYR A 112 -11.13 -2.41 5.76
CA TYR A 112 -12.16 -3.43 5.94
C TYR A 112 -13.51 -3.02 5.36
N ASP A 113 -13.91 -1.76 5.54
CA ASP A 113 -15.17 -1.23 5.02
C ASP A 113 -15.14 -1.14 3.49
N ILE A 114 -14.01 -0.71 2.93
CA ILE A 114 -13.79 -0.60 1.49
C ILE A 114 -13.81 -2.00 0.85
N LEU A 115 -13.06 -2.95 1.41
CA LEU A 115 -12.98 -4.33 0.91
C LEU A 115 -14.31 -5.07 1.06
N GLY A 116 -15.09 -4.80 2.11
CA GLY A 116 -16.42 -5.39 2.31
C GLY A 116 -17.40 -5.01 1.20
N VAL A 117 -17.26 -3.82 0.60
CA VAL A 117 -18.05 -3.40 -0.58
C VAL A 117 -17.54 -4.06 -1.86
N LEU A 118 -16.22 -4.20 -2.01
CA LEU A 118 -15.60 -4.78 -3.21
C LEU A 118 -15.83 -6.30 -3.32
N TYR A 119 -15.79 -6.99 -2.17
CA TYR A 119 -15.89 -8.45 -2.05
C TYR A 119 -16.96 -8.85 -1.02
N PRO A 120 -18.26 -8.65 -1.33
CA PRO A 120 -19.33 -9.08 -0.44
C PRO A 120 -19.40 -10.61 -0.37
N ASP A 121 -19.77 -11.16 0.79
CA ASP A 121 -19.86 -12.61 1.03
C ASP A 121 -20.83 -13.32 0.06
N ASN A 122 -21.80 -12.58 -0.49
CA ASN A 122 -22.78 -13.10 -1.44
C ASN A 122 -22.25 -12.99 -2.89
N SER A 123 -21.29 -13.85 -3.23
CA SER A 123 -20.47 -13.83 -4.46
C SER A 123 -21.18 -14.13 -5.78
N THR A 124 -22.52 -14.12 -5.82
CA THR A 124 -23.30 -14.38 -7.04
C THR A 124 -23.30 -13.21 -8.03
N LEU A 125 -22.80 -12.04 -7.61
CA LEU A 125 -22.73 -10.83 -8.41
C LEU A 125 -21.45 -10.77 -9.26
N SER A 126 -21.62 -10.48 -10.56
CA SER A 126 -20.52 -10.31 -11.50
C SER A 126 -19.53 -9.22 -11.04
N VAL A 127 -18.25 -9.38 -11.39
CA VAL A 127 -17.16 -8.43 -11.05
C VAL A 127 -17.44 -7.01 -11.54
N HIS A 128 -18.25 -6.87 -12.60
CA HIS A 128 -18.56 -5.57 -13.21
C HIS A 128 -19.82 -4.89 -12.65
N ASP A 129 -20.53 -5.54 -11.72
CA ASP A 129 -21.75 -4.96 -11.14
C ASP A 129 -21.44 -3.65 -10.42
N LYS A 130 -22.33 -2.66 -10.58
CA LYS A 130 -22.21 -1.34 -9.96
C LYS A 130 -22.30 -1.41 -8.44
N SER A 131 -23.01 -2.42 -7.92
CA SER A 131 -23.17 -2.67 -6.48
C SER A 131 -21.86 -2.98 -5.74
N ARG A 132 -20.85 -3.48 -6.46
CA ARG A 132 -19.53 -3.85 -5.92
C ARG A 132 -18.50 -2.73 -6.02
N ARG A 133 -18.92 -1.52 -6.38
CA ARG A 133 -18.05 -0.35 -6.54
C ARG A 133 -18.13 0.49 -5.29
N TYR A 134 -16.99 0.81 -4.71
CA TYR A 134 -16.91 1.73 -3.59
C TYR A 134 -16.85 3.16 -4.14
N GLU A 135 -17.92 3.94 -3.98
CA GLU A 135 -18.00 5.32 -4.47
C GLU A 135 -17.43 6.31 -3.44
N MET A 136 -16.74 7.34 -3.93
CA MET A 136 -16.14 8.42 -3.15
C MET A 136 -16.60 9.76 -3.71
N GLY A 137 -16.85 10.73 -2.83
CA GLY A 137 -17.28 12.06 -3.20
C GLY A 137 -16.12 12.93 -3.69
N MET A 138 -16.44 13.94 -4.50
CA MET A 138 -15.48 15.00 -4.81
C MET A 138 -15.08 15.73 -3.53
N GLY A 139 -13.78 15.94 -3.32
CA GLY A 139 -13.25 16.58 -2.11
C GLY A 139 -12.97 15.65 -0.93
N ASP A 140 -13.26 14.36 -1.06
CA ASP A 140 -12.83 13.34 -0.11
C ASP A 140 -11.32 13.06 -0.25
N LEU A 141 -10.70 12.48 0.79
CA LEU A 141 -9.28 12.12 0.78
C LEU A 141 -9.11 10.60 0.76
N LEU A 142 -8.30 10.09 -0.15
CA LEU A 142 -7.89 8.68 -0.20
C LEU A 142 -6.42 8.55 0.17
N PHE A 143 -6.10 7.60 1.04
CA PHE A 143 -4.74 7.22 1.40
C PHE A 143 -4.56 5.71 1.23
N VAL A 144 -3.46 5.33 0.60
CA VAL A 144 -3.05 3.94 0.38
C VAL A 144 -1.62 3.78 0.88
N GLU A 145 -1.41 2.81 1.75
CA GLU A 145 -0.11 2.44 2.30
C GLU A 145 0.19 0.99 1.91
N VAL A 146 1.39 0.73 1.42
CA VAL A 146 1.85 -0.60 1.02
C VAL A 146 3.13 -0.89 1.78
N GLN A 147 3.14 -2.00 2.51
CA GLN A 147 4.27 -2.48 3.30
C GLN A 147 4.58 -3.94 2.93
N ASN A 148 5.84 -4.32 2.79
CA ASN A 148 6.17 -5.72 2.57
C ASN A 148 5.82 -6.58 3.81
N LYS A 149 5.32 -7.79 3.57
CA LYS A 149 5.01 -8.77 4.59
C LYS A 149 6.22 -9.69 4.75
N GLY A 150 6.89 -9.63 5.91
CA GLY A 150 8.09 -10.39 6.19
C GLY A 150 9.36 -9.72 5.67
N LYS A 151 10.43 -10.49 5.45
CA LYS A 151 11.74 -9.98 5.03
C LYS A 151 11.93 -10.17 3.53
N THR A 152 12.49 -9.17 2.85
CA THR A 152 12.99 -9.33 1.48
C THR A 152 14.20 -10.26 1.46
N MET A 153 14.53 -10.79 0.29
CA MET A 153 15.69 -11.68 0.12
C MET A 153 17.00 -11.01 0.53
N ALA A 154 17.16 -9.71 0.23
CA ALA A 154 18.32 -8.93 0.66
C ALA A 154 18.42 -8.87 2.19
N THR A 155 17.31 -8.54 2.87
CA THR A 155 17.23 -8.46 4.32
C THR A 155 17.50 -9.83 4.97
N ALA A 156 16.92 -10.91 4.43
CA ALA A 156 17.10 -12.26 4.95
C ALA A 156 18.57 -12.73 4.87
N ILE A 157 19.25 -12.50 3.74
CA ILE A 157 20.66 -12.86 3.56
C ILE A 157 21.57 -11.98 4.44
N ARG A 158 21.26 -10.69 4.54
CA ARG A 158 22.00 -9.77 5.41
C ARG A 158 21.88 -10.15 6.87
N ASP A 159 20.68 -10.49 7.32
CA ASP A 159 20.40 -10.95 8.69
C ASP A 159 21.12 -12.26 9.00
N MET A 160 21.13 -13.21 8.06
CA MET A 160 21.88 -14.45 8.18
C MET A 160 23.39 -14.20 8.35
N ILE A 161 23.97 -13.29 7.57
CA ILE A 161 25.42 -13.02 7.58
C ILE A 161 25.84 -12.21 8.82
N LEU A 162 25.00 -11.28 9.26
CA LEU A 162 25.28 -10.43 10.42
C LEU A 162 24.84 -11.05 11.74
N PHE A 163 24.20 -12.23 11.71
CA PHE A 163 23.56 -12.86 12.87
C PHE A 163 22.61 -11.89 13.59
N ARG A 164 21.78 -11.19 12.81
CA ARG A 164 20.80 -10.21 13.30
C ARG A 164 19.39 -10.62 12.88
N ASP A 165 18.41 -10.09 13.60
CA ASP A 165 17.00 -10.25 13.28
C ASP A 165 16.38 -8.86 13.08
N THR A 166 16.29 -8.42 11.82
CA THR A 166 15.73 -7.13 11.45
C THR A 166 14.23 -7.27 11.19
N ASN A 167 13.41 -6.65 12.03
CA ASN A 167 11.94 -6.71 11.95
C ASN A 167 11.27 -5.55 11.20
N SER A 168 12.05 -4.62 10.64
CA SER A 168 11.49 -3.47 9.91
C SER A 168 11.11 -3.86 8.47
N PRO A 169 9.99 -3.36 7.93
CA PRO A 169 9.72 -3.47 6.50
C PRO A 169 10.86 -2.75 5.74
N SER A 170 11.41 -3.40 4.73
CA SER A 170 12.39 -2.82 3.82
C SER A 170 11.72 -2.00 2.71
N ILE A 171 10.46 -2.30 2.38
CA ILE A 171 9.67 -1.61 1.38
C ILE A 171 8.43 -1.01 2.05
N PHE A 172 8.39 0.32 2.14
CA PHE A 172 7.25 1.07 2.65
C PHE A 172 6.93 2.23 1.70
N VAL A 173 5.74 2.18 1.11
CA VAL A 173 5.25 3.17 0.15
C VAL A 173 3.92 3.71 0.66
N ARG A 174 3.74 5.02 0.55
CA ARG A 174 2.45 5.68 0.80
C ARG A 174 2.12 6.62 -0.34
N SER A 175 0.91 6.53 -0.82
CA SER A 175 0.33 7.48 -1.77
C SER A 175 -1.05 7.92 -1.29
N GLY A 176 -1.46 9.11 -1.68
CA GLY A 176 -2.76 9.63 -1.29
C GLY A 176 -3.02 11.02 -1.83
N GLY A 177 -4.27 11.45 -1.73
CA GLY A 177 -4.68 12.77 -2.17
C GLY A 177 -6.19 12.96 -2.21
N MET A 178 -6.59 14.15 -2.64
CA MET A 178 -7.99 14.52 -2.80
C MET A 178 -8.60 13.90 -4.05
N VAL A 179 -9.80 13.34 -3.92
CA VAL A 179 -10.62 12.81 -5.01
C VAL A 179 -11.19 13.97 -5.82
N ARG A 180 -10.98 13.93 -7.13
CA ARG A 180 -11.42 14.97 -8.08
C ARG A 180 -12.73 14.61 -8.76
N ASN A 181 -12.99 13.31 -8.96
CA ASN A 181 -14.19 12.79 -9.64
C ASN A 181 -14.41 13.49 -10.99
N GLU A 182 -13.40 13.39 -11.87
CA GLU A 182 -13.40 14.01 -13.22
C GLU A 182 -14.13 13.15 -14.25
N ALA A 183 -14.58 11.95 -13.89
CA ALA A 183 -15.21 10.97 -14.79
C ALA A 183 -16.74 11.16 -14.99
N TYR A 184 -17.28 12.34 -14.68
CA TYR A 184 -18.70 12.67 -14.79
C TYR A 184 -19.05 13.51 -16.02
#